data_AF-A0A251XCU1-F1
#
_entry.id   AF-A0A251XCU1-F1
#
_cell.length_a   1.000
_cell.length_b   1.000
_cell.length_c   1.000
_cell.angle_alpha   90.00
_cell.angle_beta   90.00
_cell.angle_gamma   90.00
#
_symmetry.space_group_name_H-M   'P 1'
#
loop_
_entity.id
_entity.type
_entity.pdbx_description
1 polymer ?
#
loop_
_entity_poly.entity_id
_entity_poly.type
_entity_poly.pdbx_seq_one_letter_code
_entity_poly.pdbx_strand_id
1 'polypeptide(L)'
;MAYRVLPWDSTVFADVMGTHSGLTASLSGSEWRRAGSPTPTRGALPFSSVVVQYPTSDELLVRTGTLWGSDAAEWHTMTFAEWRTLGFPAVDYRAESGYSRLAWLETIVGQDPITGADGPISYDTWLDAGRPTPKVLQAFPFDKYCSTPGGAEIRYVGMAAPEGLSLTFRQWVAAGSPTPTAC
;
A
#
# COMPACT_ATOMS: atom_id res chain seq x y z
N MET A 1 2.55 27.33 16.37
CA MET A 1 3.40 26.17 16.03
C MET A 1 3.16 25.09 17.06
N ALA A 2 2.94 23.85 16.62
CA ALA A 2 2.78 22.69 17.51
C ALA A 2 3.85 21.65 17.19
N TYR A 3 4.28 20.90 18.20
CA TYR A 3 5.23 19.81 18.02
C TYR A 3 4.52 18.51 18.31
N ARG A 4 4.74 17.49 17.48
CA ARG A 4 4.08 16.18 17.63
C ARG A 4 5.07 15.05 17.51
N VAL A 5 4.72 13.93 18.10
CA VAL A 5 5.41 12.66 17.94
C VAL A 5 4.38 11.57 17.75
N LEU A 6 4.66 10.66 16.82
CA LEU A 6 3.80 9.53 16.50
C LEU A 6 3.94 8.42 17.54
N PRO A 7 2.95 7.54 17.72
CA PRO A 7 3.06 6.45 18.68
C PRO A 7 4.02 5.32 18.23
N TRP A 8 4.36 5.25 16.95
CA TRP A 8 5.25 4.22 16.36
C TRP A 8 6.68 4.71 16.10
N ASP A 9 6.98 5.99 16.29
CA ASP A 9 8.27 6.59 15.96
C ASP A 9 8.61 7.72 16.95
N SER A 10 9.91 7.99 17.10
CA SER A 10 10.50 9.10 17.84
C SER A 10 10.70 10.40 17.05
N THR A 11 10.44 10.44 15.74
CA THR A 11 10.54 11.66 14.92
C THR A 11 9.65 12.76 15.48
N VAL A 12 10.25 13.94 15.69
CA VAL A 12 9.51 15.13 16.11
C VAL A 12 9.07 15.90 14.88
N PHE A 13 7.76 16.06 14.75
CA PHE A 13 7.15 16.87 13.71
C PHE A 13 6.85 18.27 14.23
N ALA A 14 7.10 19.28 13.42
CA ALA A 14 6.74 20.66 13.66
C ALA A 14 5.61 21.07 12.71
N ASP A 15 4.44 21.35 13.27
CA ASP A 15 3.30 21.90 12.56
C ASP A 15 3.32 23.42 12.65
N VAL A 16 3.43 24.07 11.49
CA VAL A 16 3.40 25.52 11.34
C VAL A 16 2.11 25.88 10.61
N MET A 17 1.15 26.42 11.36
CA MET A 17 -0.11 26.92 10.82
C MET A 17 0.02 28.42 10.55
N GLY A 18 -0.14 28.82 9.30
CA GLY A 18 -0.42 30.20 8.88
C GLY A 18 -1.92 30.46 8.78
N THR A 19 -2.29 31.68 8.40
CA THR A 19 -3.71 32.11 8.32
C THR A 19 -4.52 31.34 7.28
N HIS A 20 -3.90 30.86 6.20
CA HIS A 20 -4.58 30.21 5.07
C HIS A 20 -4.02 28.82 4.70
N SER A 21 -2.93 28.41 5.33
CA SER A 21 -2.24 27.16 5.02
C SER A 21 -1.43 26.68 6.22
N GLY A 22 -1.17 25.38 6.27
CA GLY A 22 -0.28 24.77 7.25
C GLY A 22 0.80 23.96 6.57
N LEU A 23 1.93 23.80 7.25
CA LEU A 23 2.96 22.85 6.86
C LEU A 23 3.34 21.98 8.06
N THR A 24 3.87 20.80 7.75
CA THR A 24 4.51 19.92 8.73
C THR A 24 5.93 19.65 8.25
N ALA A 25 6.89 19.75 9.16
CA ALA A 25 8.28 19.38 8.91
C ALA A 25 8.76 18.34 9.94
N SER A 26 9.47 17.30 9.51
CA SER A 26 10.24 16.45 10.42
C SER A 26 11.48 17.20 10.90
N LEU A 27 11.78 17.12 12.20
CA LEU A 27 12.97 17.72 12.77
C LEU A 27 13.99 16.65 13.13
N SER A 28 15.24 16.83 12.69
CA SER A 28 16.37 16.14 13.29
C SER A 28 16.51 16.52 14.76
N GLY A 29 17.17 15.68 15.55
CA GLY A 29 17.44 15.99 16.96
C GLY A 29 18.21 17.31 17.15
N SER A 30 19.03 17.72 16.17
CA SER A 30 19.75 18.99 16.20
C SER A 30 18.82 20.20 15.99
N GLU A 31 17.85 20.08 15.09
CA GLU A 31 16.86 21.12 14.80
C GLU A 31 15.89 21.29 15.95
N TRP A 32 15.40 20.18 16.52
CA TRP A 32 14.54 20.22 17.70
C TRP A 32 15.24 20.85 18.91
N ARG A 33 16.54 20.58 19.12
CA ARG A 33 17.33 21.26 20.16
C ARG A 33 17.50 22.76 19.88
N ARG A 34 17.76 23.16 18.63
CA ARG A 34 17.82 24.58 18.25
C ARG A 34 16.49 25.30 18.46
N ALA A 35 15.37 24.58 18.32
CA ALA A 35 14.03 25.07 18.63
C ALA A 35 13.71 25.14 20.14
N GLY A 36 14.68 24.80 21.02
CA GLY A 36 14.51 24.84 22.47
C GLY A 36 13.95 23.56 23.10
N SER A 37 13.94 22.45 22.35
CA SER A 37 13.44 21.14 22.80
C SER A 37 12.04 21.16 23.45
N PRO A 38 11.03 21.80 22.82
CA PRO A 38 9.67 21.82 23.34
C PRO A 38 9.11 20.40 23.43
N THR A 39 8.39 20.10 24.50
CA THR A 39 7.73 18.80 24.72
C THR A 39 6.70 18.55 23.61
N PRO A 40 6.89 17.50 22.77
CA PRO A 40 5.92 17.19 21.72
C PRO A 40 4.62 16.62 22.29
N THR A 41 3.50 17.00 21.69
CA THR A 41 2.20 16.39 21.94
C THR A 41 2.16 14.97 21.39
N ARG A 42 1.59 14.06 22.18
CA ARG A 42 1.31 12.68 21.79
C ARG A 42 -0.19 12.51 21.53
N GLY A 43 -0.56 11.49 20.75
CA GLY A 43 -1.96 11.12 20.53
C GLY A 43 -2.70 11.97 19.50
N ALA A 44 -1.97 12.63 18.60
CA ALA A 44 -2.55 13.29 17.44
C ALA A 44 -1.56 13.22 16.27
N LEU A 45 -2.09 13.04 15.06
CA LEU A 45 -1.31 13.03 13.84
C LEU A 45 -0.72 14.43 13.54
N PRO A 46 0.47 14.52 12.92
CA PRO A 46 0.96 15.72 12.27
C PRO A 46 -0.08 16.31 11.29
N PHE A 47 -0.08 17.63 11.15
CA PHE A 47 -1.12 18.33 10.39
C PHE A 47 -1.24 17.86 8.93
N SER A 48 -0.11 17.58 8.26
CA SER A 48 -0.10 17.13 6.87
C SER A 48 -0.32 15.62 6.68
N SER A 49 -0.57 14.87 7.75
CA SER A 49 -0.80 13.43 7.66
C SER A 49 -2.15 13.14 7.02
N VAL A 50 -2.21 12.05 6.27
CA VAL A 50 -3.44 11.53 5.64
C VAL A 50 -3.60 10.06 6.00
N VAL A 51 -4.78 9.68 6.48
CA VAL A 51 -5.16 8.28 6.70
C VAL A 51 -5.84 7.76 5.44
N VAL A 52 -5.23 6.75 4.82
CA VAL A 52 -5.66 6.09 3.59
C VAL A 52 -6.17 4.69 3.90
N GLN A 53 -7.26 4.29 3.24
CA GLN A 53 -7.76 2.92 3.25
C GLN A 53 -8.06 2.43 1.84
N TYR A 54 -7.67 1.19 1.54
CA TYR A 54 -7.94 0.52 0.27
C TYR A 54 -9.14 -0.44 0.41
N PRO A 55 -9.97 -0.61 -0.63
CA PRO A 55 -11.15 -1.48 -0.56
C PRO A 55 -10.84 -2.97 -0.41
N THR A 56 -9.58 -3.38 -0.66
CA THR A 56 -9.11 -4.76 -0.57
C THR A 56 -8.45 -5.11 0.76
N SER A 57 -8.33 -4.16 1.69
CA SER A 57 -7.67 -4.35 2.99
C SER A 57 -8.37 -3.55 4.10
N ASP A 58 -8.48 -4.12 5.29
CA ASP A 58 -8.98 -3.40 6.47
C ASP A 58 -7.89 -2.53 7.15
N GLU A 59 -6.69 -2.48 6.58
CA GLU A 59 -5.58 -1.68 7.07
C GLU A 59 -5.84 -0.17 6.96
N LEU A 60 -5.35 0.56 7.95
CA LEU A 60 -5.28 2.02 7.91
C LEU A 60 -3.83 2.42 7.68
N LEU A 61 -3.55 3.04 6.54
CA LEU A 61 -2.22 3.52 6.17
C LEU A 61 -2.11 5.01 6.47
N VAL A 62 -1.07 5.41 7.18
CA VAL A 62 -0.77 6.82 7.41
C VAL A 62 0.32 7.25 6.47
N ARG A 63 0.03 8.26 5.66
CA ARG A 63 1.02 9.00 4.89
C ARG A 63 1.39 10.24 5.69
N THR A 64 2.60 10.31 6.22
CA THR A 64 3.13 11.57 6.78
C THR A 64 3.59 12.44 5.60
N GLY A 65 3.03 13.66 5.51
CA GLY A 65 3.12 14.48 4.30
C GLY A 65 4.55 14.66 3.79
N THR A 66 4.67 14.72 2.46
CA THR A 66 5.91 14.91 1.69
C THR A 66 6.85 15.87 2.41
N LEU A 67 7.90 15.29 3.01
CA LEU A 67 8.90 16.04 3.73
C LEU A 67 9.50 17.08 2.77
N TRP A 68 9.76 18.29 3.26
CA TRP A 68 10.63 19.20 2.52
C TRP A 68 12.00 18.53 2.37
N GLY A 69 12.35 18.13 1.13
CA GLY A 69 13.62 17.46 0.81
C GLY A 69 13.58 15.94 0.64
N SER A 70 12.38 15.31 0.63
CA SER A 70 12.22 13.91 0.20
C SER A 70 11.06 13.78 -0.76
N ASP A 71 11.34 13.23 -1.95
CA ASP A 71 10.30 12.90 -2.94
C ASP A 71 9.51 11.64 -2.57
N ALA A 72 9.99 10.87 -1.57
CA ALA A 72 9.31 9.68 -1.08
C ALA A 72 8.36 10.01 0.07
N ALA A 73 7.12 9.54 -0.04
CA ALA A 73 6.15 9.57 1.04
C ALA A 73 6.53 8.53 2.11
N GLU A 74 6.49 8.93 3.38
CA GLU A 74 6.65 8.00 4.50
C GLU A 74 5.29 7.37 4.83
N TRP A 75 5.24 6.05 4.77
CA TRP A 75 4.04 5.26 5.00
C TRP A 75 4.17 4.43 6.27
N HIS A 76 3.10 4.36 7.06
CA HIS A 76 2.98 3.50 8.23
C HIS A 76 1.63 2.78 8.25
N THR A 77 1.64 1.45 8.40
CA THR A 77 0.41 0.69 8.65
C THR A 77 0.04 0.77 10.12
N MET A 78 -1.03 1.49 10.40
CA MET A 78 -1.48 1.77 11.76
C MET A 78 -2.08 0.52 12.40
N THR A 79 -1.59 0.17 13.59
CA THR A 79 -2.19 -0.88 14.42
C THR A 79 -3.42 -0.36 15.16
N PHE A 80 -4.28 -1.26 15.64
CA PHE A 80 -5.43 -0.87 16.47
C PHE A 80 -5.03 -0.09 17.74
N ALA A 81 -3.90 -0.46 18.37
CA ALA A 81 -3.41 0.21 19.57
C ALA A 81 -2.95 1.65 19.28
N GLU A 82 -2.32 1.87 18.13
CA GLU A 82 -1.91 3.20 17.66
C GLU A 82 -3.12 4.04 17.26
N TRP A 83 -4.07 3.47 16.53
CA TRP A 83 -5.33 4.11 16.15
C TRP A 83 -6.11 4.60 17.38
N ARG A 84 -6.19 3.76 18.42
CA ARG A 84 -6.78 4.14 19.71
C ARG A 84 -5.97 5.25 20.41
N THR A 85 -4.64 5.14 20.43
CA THR A 85 -3.75 6.16 21.04
C THR A 85 -3.94 7.53 20.39
N LEU A 86 -4.23 7.56 19.08
CA LEU A 86 -4.51 8.76 18.31
C LEU A 86 -5.96 9.26 18.43
N GLY A 87 -6.80 8.60 19.24
CA GLY A 87 -8.19 9.00 19.44
C GLY A 87 -9.13 8.59 18.30
N PHE A 88 -8.81 7.51 17.58
CA PHE A 88 -9.59 6.99 16.45
C PHE A 88 -9.75 8.00 15.29
N PRO A 89 -8.64 8.49 14.69
CA PRO A 89 -8.73 9.36 13.53
C PRO A 89 -9.58 8.72 12.42
N ALA A 90 -10.36 9.55 11.74
CA ALA A 90 -11.16 9.13 10.59
C ALA A 90 -10.25 8.79 9.39
N VAL A 91 -10.81 8.07 8.42
CA VAL A 91 -10.16 7.86 7.12
C VAL A 91 -10.37 9.11 6.28
N ASP A 92 -9.27 9.75 5.89
CA ASP A 92 -9.28 10.96 5.06
C ASP A 92 -9.52 10.63 3.58
N TYR A 93 -8.94 9.51 3.11
CA TYR A 93 -9.04 9.07 1.73
C TYR A 93 -9.32 7.58 1.62
N ARG A 94 -10.40 7.24 0.90
CA ARG A 94 -10.73 5.86 0.53
C ARG A 94 -10.42 5.69 -0.95
N ALA A 95 -9.46 4.82 -1.26
CA ALA A 95 -9.11 4.54 -2.64
C ALA A 95 -10.28 3.87 -3.38
N GLU A 96 -10.40 4.14 -4.67
CA GLU A 96 -11.44 3.53 -5.52
C GLU A 96 -11.10 2.09 -5.91
N SER A 97 -9.81 1.81 -6.08
CA SER A 97 -9.24 0.51 -6.42
C SER A 97 -8.33 0.02 -5.29
N GLY A 98 -8.04 -1.28 -5.28
CA GLY A 98 -7.16 -1.90 -4.31
C GLY A 98 -6.21 -2.88 -4.97
N TYR A 99 -5.50 -3.64 -4.14
CA TYR A 99 -4.47 -4.58 -4.58
C TYR A 99 -4.89 -5.99 -4.25
N SER A 100 -4.67 -6.90 -5.18
CA SER A 100 -4.98 -8.32 -5.04
C SER A 100 -3.85 -9.17 -5.60
N ARG A 101 -3.79 -10.43 -5.21
CA ARG A 101 -2.90 -11.42 -5.81
C ARG A 101 -3.57 -12.79 -5.78
N LEU A 102 -3.07 -13.72 -6.59
CA LEU A 102 -3.51 -15.11 -6.50
C LEU A 102 -2.82 -15.80 -5.32
N ALA A 103 -3.49 -16.76 -4.71
CA ALA A 103 -2.94 -17.54 -3.59
C ALA A 103 -1.67 -18.31 -3.97
N TRP A 104 -1.48 -18.58 -5.26
CA TRP A 104 -0.42 -19.40 -5.83
C TRP A 104 0.57 -18.61 -6.71
N LEU A 105 0.34 -17.30 -6.92
CA LEU A 105 1.19 -16.42 -7.72
C LEU A 105 1.41 -15.09 -7.00
N GLU A 106 2.67 -14.69 -6.87
CA GLU A 106 3.07 -13.48 -6.13
C GLU A 106 2.85 -12.17 -6.89
N THR A 107 2.47 -12.22 -8.17
CA THR A 107 2.17 -11.01 -8.94
C THR A 107 1.04 -10.21 -8.27
N ILE A 108 1.34 -8.97 -7.92
CA ILE A 108 0.36 -8.02 -7.40
C ILE A 108 -0.38 -7.41 -8.58
N VAL A 109 -1.70 -7.47 -8.50
CA VAL A 109 -2.63 -6.85 -9.43
C VAL A 109 -3.24 -5.63 -8.76
N GLY A 110 -3.29 -4.52 -9.49
CA GLY A 110 -3.92 -3.28 -9.09
C GLY A 110 -4.12 -2.38 -10.28
N GLN A 111 -4.60 -1.16 -10.03
CA GLN A 111 -4.80 -0.17 -11.07
C GLN A 111 -3.48 0.51 -11.45
N ASP A 112 -3.17 0.56 -12.74
CA ASP A 112 -2.04 1.32 -13.26
C ASP A 112 -2.30 2.84 -13.11
N PRO A 113 -1.38 3.61 -12.53
CA PRO A 113 -1.61 5.02 -12.21
C PRO A 113 -1.62 5.94 -13.44
N ILE A 114 -1.14 5.50 -14.60
CA ILE A 114 -1.07 6.29 -15.82
C ILE A 114 -2.30 6.04 -16.69
N THR A 115 -2.67 4.77 -16.84
CA THR A 115 -3.72 4.32 -17.77
C THR A 115 -5.05 4.08 -17.07
N GLY A 116 -5.05 3.89 -15.74
CA GLY A 116 -6.24 3.54 -14.97
C GLY A 116 -6.74 2.11 -15.17
N ALA A 117 -5.99 1.27 -15.89
CA ALA A 117 -6.37 -0.12 -16.16
C ALA A 117 -5.91 -1.06 -15.03
N ASP A 118 -6.72 -2.07 -14.70
CA ASP A 118 -6.32 -3.13 -13.77
C ASP A 118 -5.39 -4.13 -14.45
N GLY A 119 -4.29 -4.48 -13.78
CA GLY A 119 -3.29 -5.41 -14.31
C GLY A 119 -2.15 -5.64 -13.33
N PRO A 120 -1.09 -6.36 -13.76
CA PRO A 120 0.09 -6.54 -12.93
C PRO A 120 0.79 -5.18 -12.74
N ILE A 121 1.15 -4.85 -11.51
CA ILE A 121 1.86 -3.61 -11.19
C ILE A 121 3.30 -3.87 -10.75
N SER A 122 4.14 -2.85 -10.89
CA SER A 122 5.51 -2.91 -10.38
C SER A 122 5.54 -2.84 -8.86
N TYR A 123 6.65 -3.32 -8.27
CA TYR A 123 6.90 -3.16 -6.85
C TYR A 123 6.95 -1.68 -6.43
N ASP A 124 7.53 -0.81 -7.26
CA ASP A 124 7.62 0.63 -6.97
C ASP A 124 6.23 1.29 -6.94
N THR A 125 5.35 0.92 -7.86
CA THR A 125 3.95 1.38 -7.86
C THR A 125 3.22 0.95 -6.58
N TRP A 126 3.41 -0.30 -6.15
CA TRP A 126 2.84 -0.79 -4.89
C TRP A 126 3.49 -0.13 -3.65
N LEU A 127 4.79 0.18 -3.74
CA LEU A 127 5.54 0.88 -2.71
C LEU A 127 5.05 2.31 -2.51
N ASP A 128 4.83 3.04 -3.61
CA ASP A 128 4.33 4.43 -3.61
C ASP A 128 2.91 4.52 -3.02
N ALA A 129 2.13 3.44 -3.14
CA ALA A 129 0.83 3.27 -2.52
C ALA A 129 0.87 2.88 -1.03
N GLY A 130 2.05 2.75 -0.43
CA GLY A 130 2.23 2.39 0.97
C GLY A 130 2.21 0.91 1.27
N ARG A 131 2.30 0.06 0.24
CA ARG A 131 2.32 -1.41 0.33
C ARG A 131 1.14 -2.00 1.12
N PRO A 132 -0.11 -1.65 0.81
CA PRO A 132 -1.26 -2.31 1.42
C PRO A 132 -1.19 -3.82 1.18
N THR A 133 -1.58 -4.61 2.17
CA THR A 133 -1.65 -6.06 2.05
C THR A 133 -2.61 -6.43 0.91
N PRO A 134 -2.14 -7.12 -0.16
CA PRO A 134 -3.02 -7.50 -1.26
C PRO A 134 -4.05 -8.54 -0.80
N LYS A 135 -5.30 -8.38 -1.25
CA LYS A 135 -6.33 -9.40 -1.06
C LYS A 135 -5.94 -10.67 -1.82
N VAL A 136 -5.91 -11.79 -1.10
CA VAL A 136 -5.58 -13.08 -1.68
C VAL A 136 -6.83 -13.69 -2.32
N LEU A 137 -6.72 -14.03 -3.60
CA LEU A 137 -7.80 -14.62 -4.42
C LEU A 137 -7.38 -16.01 -4.91
N GLN A 138 -8.36 -16.88 -5.18
CA GLN A 138 -8.09 -18.18 -5.83
C GLN A 138 -8.01 -18.04 -7.36
N ALA A 139 -8.82 -17.15 -7.92
CA ALA A 139 -8.85 -16.81 -9.35
C ALA A 139 -9.34 -15.36 -9.53
N PHE A 140 -8.88 -14.71 -10.59
CA PHE A 140 -9.49 -13.50 -11.12
C PHE A 140 -10.60 -13.85 -12.12
N PRO A 141 -11.54 -12.91 -12.38
CA PRO A 141 -12.49 -13.07 -13.47
C PRO A 141 -11.77 -13.33 -14.80
N PHE A 142 -12.30 -14.28 -15.58
CA PHE A 142 -11.82 -14.64 -16.92
C PHE A 142 -10.43 -15.30 -16.99
N ASP A 143 -9.86 -15.69 -15.86
CA ASP A 143 -8.66 -16.53 -15.82
C ASP A 143 -8.87 -17.83 -16.61
N LYS A 144 -7.86 -18.21 -17.39
CA LYS A 144 -7.85 -19.43 -18.20
C LYS A 144 -6.60 -20.24 -17.92
N TYR A 145 -6.78 -21.55 -17.96
CA TYR A 145 -5.70 -22.52 -17.98
C TYR A 145 -5.80 -23.27 -19.29
N CYS A 146 -4.75 -23.23 -20.10
CA CYS A 146 -4.77 -23.89 -21.40
C CYS A 146 -3.50 -24.70 -21.67
N SER A 147 -3.63 -25.70 -22.52
CA SER A 147 -2.54 -26.57 -22.98
C SER A 147 -2.67 -26.80 -24.47
N THR A 148 -1.56 -26.88 -25.19
CA THR A 148 -1.55 -27.29 -26.60
C THR A 148 -1.93 -28.76 -26.73
N PRO A 149 -2.74 -29.17 -27.73
CA PRO A 149 -3.05 -30.58 -27.95
C PRO A 149 -1.81 -31.46 -28.06
N GLY A 150 -1.72 -32.50 -27.24
CA GLY A 150 -0.55 -33.40 -27.18
C GLY A 150 0.66 -32.87 -26.41
N GLY A 151 0.59 -31.64 -25.87
CA GLY A 151 1.61 -31.06 -25.00
C GLY A 151 1.35 -31.32 -23.52
N ALA A 152 2.43 -31.40 -22.74
CA ALA A 152 2.36 -31.53 -21.27
C ALA A 152 2.43 -30.18 -20.53
N GLU A 153 2.68 -29.08 -21.25
CA GLU A 153 2.74 -27.74 -20.67
C GLU A 153 1.35 -27.19 -20.40
N ILE A 154 1.14 -26.68 -19.19
CA ILE A 154 -0.06 -25.94 -18.80
C ILE A 154 0.31 -24.47 -18.65
N ARG A 155 -0.42 -23.60 -19.32
CA ARG A 155 -0.25 -22.14 -19.23
C ARG A 155 -1.44 -21.51 -18.51
N TYR A 156 -1.15 -20.60 -17.59
CA TYR A 156 -2.13 -19.67 -17.06
C TYR A 156 -2.15 -18.41 -17.93
N VAL A 157 -3.34 -17.91 -18.27
CA VAL A 157 -3.55 -16.62 -18.95
C VAL A 157 -4.64 -15.88 -18.20
N GLY A 158 -4.33 -14.69 -17.70
CA GLY A 158 -5.26 -13.93 -16.89
C GLY A 158 -4.69 -12.59 -16.46
N MET A 159 -5.43 -11.87 -15.62
CA MET A 159 -5.07 -10.50 -15.22
C MET A 159 -3.71 -10.41 -14.53
N ALA A 160 -3.30 -11.44 -13.79
CA ALA A 160 -2.00 -11.49 -13.11
C ALA A 160 -0.84 -11.88 -14.04
N ALA A 161 -1.11 -12.36 -15.26
CA ALA A 161 -0.10 -12.72 -16.27
C ALA A 161 -0.70 -12.59 -17.67
N PRO A 162 -0.84 -11.37 -18.21
CA PRO A 162 -1.51 -11.13 -19.49
C PRO A 162 -0.78 -11.74 -20.69
N GLU A 163 0.55 -11.86 -20.62
CA GLU A 163 1.39 -12.54 -21.63
C GLU A 163 1.35 -14.08 -21.52
N GLY A 164 0.72 -14.59 -20.47
CA GLY A 164 0.67 -16.00 -20.13
C GLY A 164 1.90 -16.48 -19.36
N LEU A 165 1.67 -17.41 -18.44
CA LEU A 165 2.68 -18.01 -17.56
C LEU A 165 2.65 -19.53 -17.70
N SER A 166 3.75 -20.14 -18.13
CA SER A 166 3.94 -21.59 -18.07
C SER A 166 4.02 -22.03 -16.61
N LEU A 167 3.11 -22.90 -16.18
CA LEU A 167 3.02 -23.34 -14.80
C LEU A 167 3.99 -24.49 -14.54
N THR A 168 4.71 -24.40 -13.43
CA THR A 168 5.31 -25.58 -12.82
C THR A 168 4.21 -26.49 -12.25
N PHE A 169 4.51 -27.79 -12.10
CA PHE A 169 3.58 -28.73 -11.46
C PHE A 169 3.12 -28.23 -10.08
N ARG A 170 4.04 -27.65 -9.28
CA ARG A 170 3.71 -27.08 -7.96
C ARG A 170 2.70 -25.93 -8.08
N GLN A 171 2.90 -25.01 -9.02
CA GLN A 171 1.96 -23.89 -9.22
C GLN A 171 0.60 -24.38 -9.70
N TRP A 172 0.56 -25.35 -10.63
CA TRP A 172 -0.70 -25.94 -11.07
C TRP A 172 -1.46 -26.62 -9.93
N VAL A 173 -0.77 -27.38 -9.08
CA VAL A 173 -1.38 -27.98 -7.86
C VAL A 173 -1.85 -26.90 -6.89
N ALA A 174 -1.04 -25.87 -6.64
CA ALA A 174 -1.41 -24.75 -5.76
C ALA A 174 -2.59 -23.92 -6.30
N ALA A 175 -2.78 -23.88 -7.63
CA ALA A 175 -3.93 -23.29 -8.30
C ALA A 175 -5.19 -24.18 -8.25
N GLY A 176 -5.13 -25.34 -7.57
CA GLY A 176 -6.26 -26.27 -7.45
C GLY A 176 -6.35 -27.31 -8.56
N SER A 177 -5.26 -27.53 -9.30
CA SER A 177 -5.18 -28.50 -10.41
C SER A 177 -6.28 -28.33 -11.48
N PRO A 178 -6.51 -27.10 -11.99
CA PRO A 178 -7.57 -26.85 -12.96
C PRO A 178 -7.35 -27.65 -14.24
N THR A 179 -8.43 -28.22 -14.80
CA THR A 179 -8.39 -28.91 -16.09
C THR A 179 -8.12 -27.90 -17.20
N PRO A 180 -7.00 -28.01 -17.95
CA PRO A 180 -6.70 -27.09 -19.02
C PRO A 180 -7.67 -27.27 -20.19
N THR A 181 -8.01 -26.17 -20.86
CA THR A 181 -8.69 -26.20 -22.17
C THR A 181 -7.67 -26.15 -23.31
N ALA A 182 -8.10 -26.42 -24.54
CA ALA A 182 -7.23 -26.17 -25.69
C ALA A 182 -6.91 -24.67 -25.81
N CYS A 183 -5.64 -24.34 -25.99
CA CYS A 183 -5.25 -23.16 -26.76
C CYS A 183 -5.29 -23.56 -28.25
#